data_AF-A0A813NAZ7-F1
#
_entry.id   AF-A0A813NAZ7-F1
#
_cell.length_a   1.000
_cell.length_b   1.000
_cell.length_c   1.000
_cell.angle_alpha   90.00
_cell.angle_beta   90.00
_cell.angle_gamma   90.00
#
_symmetry.space_group_name_H-M   'P 1'
#
loop_
_entity.id
_entity.type
_entity.pdbx_description
1 polymer ?
#
loop_
_entity_poly.entity_id
_entity_poly.type
_entity_poly.pdbx_seq_one_letter_code
_entity_poly.pdbx_strand_id
1 'polypeptide(L)'
;MEVFEDILASLLNVYLLSFQSNNLYIDGNNWEESVRTYLPKLKIFQMKTTFHAYNNKDKESQLNELIDPYRKKFRINEHEWFVQAVWFSSNNNFEYKSINIFTLPFSFSEFPAKDICVSTKSAYPYENFEQCFQLFPVLIDFNQLRKRFIQLIRSSLITQCQTLLIKVKNQKNILDLINSMPNLKSLTVECLDDRRIDRNLLGSHSNDELVDWLR
;
A
#
# COMPACT_ATOMS: atom_id res chain seq x y z
N MET A 1 -14.37 -1.39 1.33
CA MET A 1 -13.71 -2.60 0.80
C MET A 1 -14.04 -2.75 -0.68
N GLU A 2 -15.31 -2.59 -1.07
CA GLU A 2 -15.81 -2.61 -2.46
C GLU A 2 -14.96 -1.81 -3.47
N VAL A 3 -14.65 -0.54 -3.17
CA VAL A 3 -13.79 0.31 -4.03
C VAL A 3 -12.46 -0.34 -4.42
N PHE A 4 -11.82 -1.02 -3.47
CA PHE A 4 -10.53 -1.62 -3.72
C PHE A 4 -10.67 -2.82 -4.64
N GLU A 5 -11.69 -3.67 -4.41
CA GLU A 5 -12.00 -4.82 -5.26
C GLU A 5 -12.38 -4.40 -6.68
N ASP A 6 -13.14 -3.32 -6.86
CA ASP A 6 -13.46 -2.76 -8.18
C ASP A 6 -12.19 -2.32 -8.93
N ILE A 7 -11.24 -1.68 -8.23
CA ILE A 7 -9.94 -1.34 -8.80
C ILE A 7 -9.20 -2.62 -9.22
N LEU A 8 -9.17 -3.65 -8.37
CA LEU A 8 -8.51 -4.91 -8.72
C LEU A 8 -9.18 -5.59 -9.92
N ALA A 9 -10.51 -5.55 -10.00
CA ALA A 9 -11.29 -6.13 -11.09
C ALA A 9 -10.99 -5.45 -12.44
N SER A 10 -10.60 -4.17 -12.43
CA SER A 10 -10.15 -3.47 -13.64
C SER A 10 -8.72 -3.85 -14.08
N LEU A 11 -7.96 -4.55 -13.24
CA LEU A 11 -6.53 -4.82 -13.38
C LEU A 11 -6.21 -6.29 -13.72
N LEU A 12 -7.08 -6.98 -14.46
CA LEU A 12 -7.03 -8.43 -14.72
C LEU A 12 -5.70 -8.97 -15.33
N ASN A 13 -4.88 -8.10 -15.93
CA ASN A 13 -3.62 -8.45 -16.57
C ASN A 13 -2.37 -7.93 -15.86
N VAL A 14 -2.51 -7.42 -14.62
CA VAL A 14 -1.39 -6.87 -13.87
C VAL A 14 -0.44 -7.97 -13.42
N TYR A 15 0.84 -7.78 -13.74
CA TYR A 15 1.94 -8.66 -13.33
C TYR A 15 2.62 -8.17 -12.05
N LEU A 16 2.67 -6.86 -11.88
CA LEU A 16 3.22 -6.18 -10.71
C LEU A 16 2.21 -5.19 -10.16
N LEU A 17 1.81 -5.41 -8.91
CA LEU A 17 1.01 -4.45 -8.15
C LEU A 17 1.87 -3.89 -7.03
N SER A 18 1.94 -2.58 -6.95
CA SER A 18 2.59 -1.89 -5.85
C SER A 18 1.65 -0.83 -5.31
N PHE A 19 1.42 -0.78 -4.00
CA PHE A 19 0.59 0.27 -3.44
C PHE A 19 1.09 0.71 -2.06
N GLN A 20 0.89 1.99 -1.79
CA GLN A 20 1.14 2.58 -0.48
C GLN A 20 -0.13 3.23 0.03
N SER A 21 -0.49 2.95 1.28
CA SER A 21 -1.66 3.56 1.90
C SER A 21 -1.40 3.94 3.35
N ASN A 22 -2.02 5.04 3.77
CA ASN A 22 -2.15 5.37 5.18
C ASN A 22 -3.57 4.95 5.62
N ASN A 23 -3.67 4.31 6.77
CA ASN A 23 -4.89 3.85 7.42
C ASN A 23 -5.73 2.83 6.64
N LEU A 24 -5.13 2.10 5.70
CA LEU A 24 -5.75 0.95 5.05
C LEU A 24 -5.08 -0.32 5.56
N TYR A 25 -5.79 -1.08 6.39
CA TYR A 25 -5.40 -2.45 6.70
C TYR A 25 -6.14 -3.39 5.74
N ILE A 26 -5.39 -4.20 5.01
CA ILE A 26 -5.95 -5.31 4.24
C ILE A 26 -5.70 -6.57 5.05
N ASP A 27 -6.77 -7.26 5.40
CA ASP A 27 -6.66 -8.57 6.04
C ASP A 27 -6.01 -9.57 5.07
N GLY A 28 -5.07 -10.36 5.57
CA GLY A 28 -4.39 -11.35 4.74
C GLY A 28 -5.35 -12.40 4.15
N ASN A 29 -6.46 -12.73 4.78
CA ASN A 29 -7.40 -13.67 4.15
C ASN A 29 -8.11 -13.03 2.97
N ASN A 30 -8.66 -11.82 3.17
CA ASN A 30 -9.36 -11.08 2.11
C ASN A 30 -8.44 -10.77 0.93
N TRP A 31 -7.17 -10.47 1.19
CA TRP A 31 -6.20 -10.23 0.12
C TRP A 31 -5.95 -11.46 -0.76
N GLU A 32 -5.88 -12.65 -0.15
CA GLU A 32 -5.68 -13.88 -0.92
C GLU A 32 -6.85 -14.13 -1.87
N GLU A 33 -8.08 -14.01 -1.37
CA GLU A 33 -9.29 -14.17 -2.18
C GLU A 33 -9.34 -13.14 -3.32
N SER A 34 -9.01 -11.89 -3.01
CA SER A 34 -8.95 -10.80 -3.99
C SER A 34 -7.94 -11.08 -5.10
N VAL A 35 -6.73 -11.56 -4.77
CA VAL A 35 -5.70 -11.87 -5.77
C VAL A 35 -6.12 -13.03 -6.65
N ARG A 36 -6.67 -14.10 -6.06
CA ARG A 36 -7.11 -15.28 -6.82
C ARG A 36 -8.25 -14.93 -7.77
N THR A 37 -9.15 -14.03 -7.36
CA THR A 37 -10.33 -13.65 -8.14
C THR A 37 -9.98 -12.63 -9.22
N TYR A 38 -9.27 -11.57 -8.87
CA TYR A 38 -9.12 -10.39 -9.72
C TYR A 38 -7.74 -10.26 -10.37
N LEU A 39 -6.70 -10.86 -9.79
CA LEU A 39 -5.31 -10.67 -10.25
C LEU A 39 -4.59 -12.01 -10.50
N PRO A 40 -5.14 -12.92 -11.32
CA PRO A 40 -4.59 -14.26 -11.49
C PRO A 40 -3.18 -14.29 -12.11
N LYS A 41 -2.75 -13.19 -12.73
CA LYS A 41 -1.42 -13.04 -13.35
C LYS A 41 -0.39 -12.34 -12.46
N LEU A 42 -0.77 -11.92 -11.25
CA LEU A 42 0.11 -11.21 -10.34
C LEU A 42 1.28 -12.09 -9.92
N LYS A 43 2.50 -11.60 -10.12
CA LYS A 43 3.74 -12.25 -9.69
C LYS A 43 4.49 -11.43 -8.67
N ILE A 44 4.48 -10.11 -8.81
CA ILE A 44 5.18 -9.21 -7.91
C ILE A 44 4.13 -8.41 -7.14
N PHE A 45 4.15 -8.57 -5.82
CA PHE A 45 3.30 -7.81 -4.93
C PHE A 45 4.16 -6.94 -4.01
N GLN A 46 3.92 -5.64 -4.07
CA GLN A 46 4.56 -4.64 -3.22
C GLN A 46 3.49 -3.88 -2.45
N MET A 47 3.62 -3.85 -1.13
CA MET A 47 2.69 -3.13 -0.28
C MET A 47 3.45 -2.39 0.80
N LYS A 48 2.96 -1.20 1.13
CA LYS A 48 3.27 -0.50 2.37
C LYS A 48 1.99 0.13 2.90
N THR A 49 1.58 -0.28 4.09
CA THR A 49 0.47 0.32 4.80
C THR A 49 0.95 0.83 6.15
N THR A 50 0.42 1.97 6.58
CA THR A 50 0.70 2.55 7.89
C THR A 50 -0.61 2.76 8.60
N PHE A 51 -0.72 2.43 9.89
CA PHE A 51 -1.91 2.72 10.69
C PHE A 51 -1.54 3.05 12.12
N HIS A 52 -2.47 3.65 12.84
CA HIS A 52 -2.32 3.96 14.26
C HIS A 52 -2.42 2.68 15.09
N ALA A 53 -1.54 2.52 16.07
CA ALA A 53 -1.64 1.45 17.02
C ALA A 53 -2.81 1.67 17.99
N TYR A 54 -3.43 0.59 18.45
CA TYR A 54 -4.46 0.66 19.48
C TYR A 54 -3.83 0.81 20.86
N ASN A 55 -4.20 1.86 21.61
CA ASN A 55 -3.61 2.14 22.92
C ASN A 55 -3.95 1.09 24.00
N ASN A 56 -5.00 0.29 23.80
CA ASN A 56 -5.55 -0.63 24.79
C ASN A 56 -5.13 -2.09 24.59
N LYS A 57 -4.34 -2.41 23.57
CA LYS A 57 -3.84 -3.77 23.31
C LYS A 57 -2.32 -3.82 23.47
N ASP A 58 -1.83 -4.95 23.97
CA ASP A 58 -0.40 -5.23 23.99
C ASP A 58 0.20 -5.20 22.57
N LYS A 59 1.44 -4.70 22.48
CA LYS A 59 2.17 -4.51 21.23
C LYS A 59 2.39 -5.83 20.47
N GLU A 60 2.82 -6.88 21.17
CA GLU A 60 3.09 -8.16 20.56
C GLU A 60 1.80 -8.82 20.09
N SER A 61 0.74 -8.75 20.89
CA SER A 61 -0.59 -9.24 20.50
C SER A 61 -1.08 -8.59 19.20
N GLN A 62 -0.97 -7.26 19.09
CA GLN A 62 -1.37 -6.56 17.86
C GLN A 62 -0.53 -6.99 16.66
N LEU A 63 0.80 -7.05 16.79
CA LEU A 63 1.66 -7.45 15.69
C LEU A 63 1.39 -8.89 15.23
N ASN A 64 1.09 -9.81 16.15
CA ASN A 64 0.72 -11.18 15.81
C ASN A 64 -0.62 -11.21 15.05
N GLU A 65 -1.67 -10.54 15.56
CA GLU A 65 -2.97 -10.44 14.88
C GLU A 65 -2.83 -9.94 13.43
N LEU A 66 -1.93 -8.98 13.20
CA LEU A 66 -1.72 -8.38 11.88
C LEU A 66 -0.95 -9.29 10.92
N ILE A 67 0.04 -10.05 11.41
CA ILE A 67 0.97 -10.83 10.60
C ILE A 67 0.54 -12.28 10.40
N ASP A 68 -0.18 -12.86 11.36
CA ASP A 68 -0.60 -14.27 11.28
C ASP A 68 -1.40 -14.60 10.00
N PRO A 69 -2.34 -13.74 9.53
CA PRO A 69 -3.01 -13.96 8.25
C PRO A 69 -2.05 -14.05 7.05
N TYR A 70 -0.86 -13.45 7.14
CA TYR A 70 0.15 -13.45 6.09
C TYR A 70 1.05 -14.69 6.09
N ARG A 71 0.96 -15.57 7.11
CA ARG A 71 1.77 -16.79 7.24
C ARG A 71 1.24 -18.00 6.46
N LYS A 72 0.32 -17.78 5.52
CA LYS A 72 -0.29 -18.85 4.71
C LYS A 72 0.64 -19.34 3.60
N LYS A 73 0.48 -20.63 3.25
CA LYS A 73 1.21 -21.29 2.14
C LYS A 73 1.10 -20.53 0.82
N PHE A 74 -0.07 -19.97 0.52
CA PHE A 74 -0.28 -19.11 -0.65
C PHE A 74 0.79 -18.04 -0.77
N ARG A 75 1.09 -17.32 0.31
CA ARG A 75 2.09 -16.25 0.28
C ARG A 75 3.51 -16.76 0.31
N ILE A 76 3.78 -17.68 1.23
CA ILE A 76 5.15 -18.12 1.51
C ILE A 76 5.66 -19.04 0.39
N ASN A 77 4.87 -20.04 0.00
CA ASN A 77 5.31 -21.10 -0.90
C ASN A 77 4.94 -20.86 -2.36
N GLU A 78 3.74 -20.33 -2.65
CA GLU A 78 3.30 -20.16 -4.04
C GLU A 78 3.86 -18.87 -4.66
N HIS A 79 3.99 -17.82 -3.85
CA HIS A 79 4.30 -16.47 -4.34
C HIS A 79 5.57 -15.83 -3.77
N GLU A 80 6.13 -16.40 -2.69
CA GLU A 80 7.27 -15.84 -1.95
C GLU A 80 7.05 -14.36 -1.53
N TRP A 81 5.80 -13.99 -1.26
CA TRP A 81 5.43 -12.65 -0.79
C TRP A 81 5.53 -12.58 0.73
N PHE A 82 6.71 -12.18 1.20
CA PHE A 82 6.95 -12.03 2.63
C PHE A 82 6.48 -10.66 3.11
N VAL A 83 5.82 -10.64 4.26
CA VAL A 83 5.26 -9.41 4.84
C VAL A 83 5.84 -9.19 6.23
N GLN A 84 6.22 -7.95 6.52
CA GLN A 84 6.75 -7.53 7.79
C GLN A 84 5.89 -6.41 8.38
N ALA A 85 5.64 -6.48 9.69
CA ALA A 85 5.02 -5.43 10.47
C ALA A 85 6.08 -4.83 11.40
N VAL A 86 6.12 -3.51 11.47
CA VAL A 86 7.07 -2.75 12.27
C VAL A 86 6.31 -1.74 13.10
N TRP A 87 6.51 -1.81 14.40
CA TRP A 87 5.96 -0.85 15.35
C TRP A 87 6.93 0.31 15.53
N PHE A 88 6.44 1.51 15.26
CA PHE A 88 7.14 2.77 15.43
C PHE A 88 6.58 3.54 16.62
N SER A 89 7.48 4.21 17.34
CA SER A 89 7.13 5.21 18.35
C SER A 89 7.83 6.52 18.01
N SER A 90 7.09 7.62 18.13
CA SER A 90 7.68 8.95 18.07
C SER A 90 8.52 9.23 19.32
N ASN A 91 9.64 9.94 19.15
CA ASN A 91 10.49 10.42 20.24
C ASN A 91 9.95 11.66 20.95
N ASN A 92 8.85 12.23 20.46
CA ASN A 92 8.28 13.43 21.03
C ASN A 92 7.35 13.10 22.21
N ASN A 93 7.12 14.07 23.10
CA ASN A 93 6.21 13.93 24.26
C ASN A 93 4.76 13.54 23.92
N PHE A 94 4.41 13.53 22.63
CA PHE A 94 3.16 12.96 22.13
C PHE A 94 3.46 11.52 21.72
N GLU A 95 2.98 10.54 22.50
CA GLU A 95 3.09 9.10 22.23
C GLU A 95 2.33 8.71 20.96
N TYR A 96 2.81 9.14 19.80
CA TYR A 96 2.29 8.67 18.53
C TYR A 96 2.90 7.31 18.24
N LYS A 97 2.04 6.29 18.22
CA LYS A 97 2.40 4.90 17.92
C LYS A 97 1.79 4.53 16.57
N SER A 98 2.64 4.18 15.62
CA SER A 98 2.22 3.71 14.31
C SER A 98 2.76 2.32 14.05
N ILE A 99 2.04 1.57 13.23
CA ILE A 99 2.48 0.27 12.75
C ILE A 99 2.54 0.36 11.23
N ASN A 100 3.68 -0.01 10.67
CA ASN A 100 3.83 -0.16 9.24
C ASN A 100 3.81 -1.64 8.88
N ILE A 101 3.00 -2.03 7.91
CA ILE A 101 3.06 -3.35 7.29
C ILE A 101 3.54 -3.20 5.86
N PHE A 102 4.55 -3.96 5.48
CA PHE A 102 5.07 -3.91 4.12
C PHE A 102 5.60 -5.27 3.63
N THR A 103 5.62 -5.43 2.31
CA THR A 103 6.22 -6.60 1.65
C THR A 103 7.74 -6.48 1.57
N LEU A 104 8.42 -7.62 1.58
CA LEU A 104 9.86 -7.74 1.40
C LEU A 104 10.21 -8.28 -0.01
N PRO A 105 11.32 -7.82 -0.62
CA PRO A 105 12.16 -6.72 -0.14
C PRO A 105 11.40 -5.38 -0.20
N PHE A 106 11.64 -4.53 0.81
CA PHE A 106 11.00 -3.21 0.85
C PHE A 106 11.50 -2.38 -0.35
N SER A 107 10.58 -1.70 -1.02
CA SER A 107 10.84 -1.04 -2.31
C SER A 107 10.33 0.40 -2.36
N PHE A 108 9.94 0.96 -1.21
CA PHE A 108 9.36 2.30 -1.13
C PHE A 108 10.44 3.35 -0.80
N SER A 109 10.29 4.55 -1.34
CA SER A 109 11.29 5.64 -1.23
C SER A 109 11.37 6.29 0.15
N GLU A 110 10.31 6.16 0.95
CA GLU A 110 10.19 6.83 2.25
C GLU A 110 10.06 5.77 3.36
N PHE A 111 11.05 5.69 4.23
CA PHE A 111 10.96 5.02 5.52
C PHE A 111 10.85 6.08 6.61
N PRO A 112 10.04 5.91 7.67
CA PRO A 112 9.94 6.88 8.75
C PRO A 112 11.26 6.92 9.55
N ALA A 113 12.28 7.60 9.03
CA ALA A 113 13.61 7.67 9.64
C ALA A 113 13.64 8.46 10.97
N LYS A 114 12.56 9.16 11.30
CA LYS A 114 12.43 9.94 12.54
C LYS A 114 11.84 9.14 13.71
N ASP A 115 11.24 7.99 13.43
CA ASP A 115 10.58 7.18 14.44
C ASP A 115 11.49 6.03 14.89
N ILE A 116 11.44 5.69 16.17
CA ILE A 116 12.18 4.54 16.69
C ILE A 116 11.39 3.27 16.40
N CYS A 117 12.04 2.29 15.80
CA CYS A 117 11.52 0.93 15.70
C CYS A 117 11.53 0.28 17.10
N VAL A 118 10.37 -0.12 17.60
CA VAL A 118 10.18 -0.63 18.97
C VAL A 118 9.86 -2.13 19.00
N SER A 119 9.31 -2.68 17.92
CA SER A 119 9.13 -4.12 17.73
C SER A 119 8.86 -4.43 16.27
N THR A 120 9.09 -5.67 15.88
CA THR A 120 8.85 -6.15 14.53
C THR A 120 8.31 -7.56 14.56
N LYS A 121 7.46 -7.90 13.59
CA LYS A 121 7.06 -9.27 13.29
C LYS A 121 7.11 -9.50 11.80
N SER A 122 7.40 -10.73 11.41
CA SER A 122 7.44 -11.12 10.01
C SER A 122 6.64 -12.39 9.77
N ALA A 123 6.04 -12.46 8.58
CA ALA A 123 5.50 -13.68 8.01
C ALA A 123 6.61 -14.58 7.42
N TYR A 124 7.86 -14.12 7.39
CA TYR A 124 9.00 -14.90 6.95
C TYR A 124 9.22 -16.11 7.88
N PRO A 125 9.36 -17.34 7.35
CA PRO A 125 9.36 -18.57 8.15
C PRO A 125 10.69 -18.85 8.87
N TYR A 126 11.71 -18.00 8.72
CA TYR A 126 13.02 -18.20 9.35
C TYR A 126 13.23 -17.18 10.47
N GLU A 127 13.58 -17.69 11.65
CA GLU A 127 13.70 -16.92 12.90
C GLU A 127 14.84 -15.87 12.90
N ASN A 128 15.76 -15.92 11.93
CA ASN A 128 16.96 -15.07 11.90
C ASN A 128 16.83 -13.76 11.09
N PHE A 129 15.63 -13.36 10.69
CA PHE A 129 15.43 -12.22 9.77
C PHE A 129 15.52 -10.83 10.43
N GLU A 130 15.71 -10.74 11.75
CA GLU A 130 15.87 -9.46 12.46
C GLU A 130 17.05 -8.61 11.92
N GLN A 131 17.98 -9.22 11.17
CA GLN A 131 19.15 -8.56 10.60
C GLN A 131 18.87 -7.75 9.30
N CYS A 132 17.70 -7.87 8.67
CA CYS A 132 17.46 -7.25 7.35
C CYS A 132 17.21 -5.72 7.38
N PHE A 133 17.21 -5.08 8.55
CA PHE A 133 17.07 -3.62 8.66
C PHE A 133 18.28 -2.81 8.17
N GLN A 134 19.42 -3.44 7.89
CA GLN A 134 20.67 -2.74 7.60
C GLN A 134 20.84 -2.21 6.16
N LEU A 135 19.83 -2.28 5.27
CA LEU A 135 20.04 -2.12 3.82
C LEU A 135 19.30 -0.98 3.08
N PHE A 136 18.82 0.11 3.72
CA PHE A 136 18.08 1.17 2.99
C PHE A 136 18.73 2.58 2.97
N PRO A 137 18.99 3.15 1.77
CA PRO A 137 19.31 4.57 1.58
C PRO A 137 18.20 5.42 0.87
N VAL A 138 18.02 6.63 1.42
CA VAL A 138 17.45 7.95 1.02
C VAL A 138 16.97 8.21 -0.44
N LEU A 139 15.80 8.85 -0.65
CA LEU A 139 15.39 9.52 -1.92
C LEU A 139 14.36 10.69 -1.78
N ILE A 140 14.16 11.46 -2.89
CA ILE A 140 13.96 12.94 -3.05
C ILE A 140 12.50 13.40 -3.47
N ASP A 141 12.14 14.70 -3.28
CA ASP A 141 10.82 15.41 -3.39
C ASP A 141 10.23 15.73 -4.82
N PHE A 142 8.89 15.84 -4.90
CA PHE A 142 7.97 15.73 -6.06
C PHE A 142 7.38 17.04 -6.63
N ASN A 143 7.59 18.20 -5.98
CA ASN A 143 6.92 19.46 -6.37
C ASN A 143 7.25 19.99 -7.80
N GLN A 144 8.30 19.48 -8.45
CA GLN A 144 8.65 19.85 -9.82
C GLN A 144 7.81 19.18 -10.93
N LEU A 145 7.02 18.13 -10.63
CA LEU A 145 6.45 17.27 -11.69
C LEU A 145 5.15 17.80 -12.36
N ARG A 146 4.41 18.71 -11.71
CA ARG A 146 3.00 19.01 -12.07
C ARG A 146 2.81 19.65 -13.46
N LYS A 147 3.71 20.52 -13.93
CA LYS A 147 3.59 21.16 -15.27
C LYS A 147 3.98 20.22 -16.41
N ARG A 148 4.87 19.25 -16.15
CA ARG A 148 5.31 18.26 -17.14
C ARG A 148 4.28 17.14 -17.33
N PHE A 149 3.44 16.90 -16.33
CA PHE A 149 2.47 15.80 -16.31
C PHE A 149 1.38 15.93 -17.39
N ILE A 150 0.84 17.13 -17.64
CA ILE A 150 -0.19 17.34 -18.69
C ILE A 150 0.40 17.16 -20.10
N GLN A 151 1.67 17.50 -20.31
CA GLN A 151 2.38 17.24 -21.56
C GLN A 151 2.68 15.76 -21.76
N LEU A 152 3.00 15.03 -20.67
CA LEU A 152 3.19 13.58 -20.69
C LEU A 152 1.91 12.85 -21.10
N ILE A 153 0.74 13.23 -20.57
CA ILE A 153 -0.56 12.59 -20.88
C ILE A 153 -0.89 12.66 -22.38
N ARG A 154 -0.42 13.70 -23.06
CA ARG A 154 -0.63 13.89 -24.50
C ARG A 154 0.46 13.28 -25.39
N SER A 155 1.45 12.63 -24.80
CA SER A 155 2.60 12.09 -25.54
C SER A 155 2.44 10.60 -25.86
N SER A 156 3.04 10.16 -26.96
CA SER A 156 3.12 8.74 -27.35
C SER A 156 3.87 7.87 -26.34
N LEU A 157 4.60 8.47 -25.39
CA LEU A 157 5.26 7.75 -24.30
C LEU A 157 4.25 7.13 -23.34
N ILE A 158 3.08 7.75 -23.16
CA ILE A 158 2.05 7.25 -22.25
C ILE A 158 1.32 6.03 -22.81
N THR A 159 1.13 5.95 -24.13
CA THR A 159 0.56 4.75 -24.75
C THR A 159 1.51 3.56 -24.74
N GLN A 160 2.81 3.77 -24.57
CA GLN A 160 3.82 2.71 -24.45
C GLN A 160 4.20 2.42 -22.98
N CYS A 161 3.69 3.20 -22.04
CA CYS A 161 4.00 3.07 -20.63
C CYS A 161 3.42 1.75 -20.09
N GLN A 162 4.31 0.84 -19.67
CA GLN A 162 3.94 -0.43 -19.05
C GLN A 162 4.05 -0.38 -17.53
N THR A 163 4.83 0.56 -16.98
CA THR A 163 5.02 0.71 -15.53
C THR A 163 4.93 2.18 -15.17
N LEU A 164 4.01 2.51 -14.26
CA LEU A 164 3.77 3.87 -13.81
C LEU A 164 3.89 3.96 -12.28
N LEU A 165 4.74 4.86 -11.78
CA LEU A 165 4.79 5.25 -10.37
C LEU A 165 4.34 6.70 -10.25
N ILE A 166 3.26 6.95 -9.50
CA ILE A 166 2.67 8.28 -9.33
C ILE A 166 2.38 8.57 -7.87
N LYS A 167 2.74 9.78 -7.44
CA LYS A 167 2.30 10.37 -6.17
C LYS A 167 1.26 11.42 -6.48
N VAL A 168 0.02 11.21 -6.05
CA VAL A 168 -1.11 12.10 -6.36
C VAL A 168 -1.69 12.69 -5.10
N LYS A 169 -2.09 13.96 -5.20
CA LYS A 169 -2.73 14.64 -4.08
C LYS A 169 -4.17 14.17 -3.89
N ASN A 170 -4.94 14.06 -4.97
CA ASN A 170 -6.35 13.68 -4.96
C ASN A 170 -6.57 12.48 -5.89
N GLN A 171 -7.35 11.50 -5.41
CA GLN A 171 -7.72 10.29 -6.15
C GLN A 171 -8.49 10.54 -7.45
N LYS A 172 -9.21 11.68 -7.58
CA LYS A 172 -10.04 12.01 -8.75
C LYS A 172 -9.26 12.00 -10.07
N ASN A 173 -7.95 12.21 -10.03
CA ASN A 173 -7.12 12.27 -11.24
C ASN A 173 -6.49 10.91 -11.63
N ILE A 174 -6.64 9.87 -10.81
CA ILE A 174 -6.02 8.55 -11.08
C ILE A 174 -6.78 7.85 -12.21
N LEU A 175 -8.11 7.89 -12.20
CA LEU A 175 -8.94 7.20 -13.19
C LEU A 175 -8.72 7.72 -14.60
N ASP A 176 -8.75 9.04 -14.78
CA ASP A 176 -8.45 9.68 -16.06
C ASP A 176 -7.09 9.27 -16.62
N LEU A 177 -6.12 9.05 -15.73
CA LEU A 177 -4.76 8.65 -16.10
C LEU A 177 -4.68 7.17 -16.50
N ILE A 178 -5.31 6.27 -15.73
CA ILE A 178 -5.37 4.85 -16.05
C ILE A 178 -6.10 4.62 -17.37
N ASN A 179 -7.23 5.30 -17.57
CA ASN A 179 -8.04 5.22 -18.80
C ASN A 179 -7.26 5.70 -20.03
N SER A 180 -6.20 6.49 -19.84
CA SER A 180 -5.33 6.98 -20.91
C SER A 180 -4.14 6.05 -21.21
N MET A 181 -3.94 4.94 -20.48
CA MET A 181 -2.77 4.06 -20.56
C MET A 181 -3.14 2.60 -20.86
N PRO A 182 -3.56 2.27 -22.10
CA PRO A 182 -4.09 0.95 -22.44
C PRO A 182 -3.06 -0.20 -22.32
N ASN A 183 -1.76 0.12 -22.29
CA ASN A 183 -0.68 -0.86 -22.18
C ASN A 183 -0.07 -0.95 -20.78
N LEU A 184 -0.68 -0.32 -19.78
CA LEU A 184 -0.16 -0.32 -18.42
C LEU A 184 -0.23 -1.72 -17.83
N LYS A 185 0.92 -2.26 -17.42
CA LYS A 185 1.08 -3.59 -16.81
C LYS A 185 1.35 -3.51 -15.30
N SER A 186 1.78 -2.35 -14.84
CA SER A 186 2.22 -2.09 -13.48
C SER A 186 1.92 -0.65 -13.08
N LEU A 187 1.28 -0.47 -11.94
CA LEU A 187 0.94 0.83 -11.38
C LEU A 187 1.29 0.86 -9.90
N THR A 188 1.98 1.92 -9.50
CA THR A 188 2.24 2.29 -8.11
C THR A 188 1.66 3.66 -7.84
N VAL A 189 0.69 3.74 -6.92
CA VAL A 189 0.08 5.03 -6.52
C VAL A 189 0.36 5.32 -5.06
N GLU A 190 0.74 6.56 -4.79
CA GLU A 190 0.82 7.13 -3.45
C GLU A 190 -0.15 8.31 -3.35
N CYS A 191 -1.24 8.15 -2.58
CA CYS A 191 -2.28 9.16 -2.40
C CYS A 191 -2.06 9.99 -1.13
N LEU A 192 -2.06 11.32 -1.25
CA LEU A 192 -1.73 12.21 -0.13
C LEU A 192 -2.94 12.75 0.67
N ASP A 193 -4.12 12.94 0.07
CA ASP A 193 -5.30 13.53 0.74
C ASP A 193 -6.36 12.49 1.17
N ASP A 194 -6.00 11.25 1.52
CA ASP A 194 -6.99 10.30 2.07
C ASP A 194 -7.33 10.63 3.54
N ARG A 195 -7.99 11.77 3.74
CA ARG A 195 -8.50 12.27 5.02
C ARG A 195 -9.84 11.65 5.40
N ARG A 196 -10.26 10.57 4.72
CA ARG A 196 -11.62 10.02 4.84
C ARG A 196 -11.94 9.39 6.21
N ILE A 197 -10.95 9.16 7.08
CA ILE A 197 -11.19 8.46 8.37
C ILE A 197 -11.47 9.41 9.55
N ASP A 198 -11.24 10.72 9.45
CA ASP A 198 -11.64 11.63 10.53
C ASP A 198 -13.17 11.80 10.67
N ARG A 199 -13.95 11.42 9.64
CA ARG A 199 -15.43 11.59 9.65
C ARG A 199 -16.22 10.34 10.05
N ASN A 200 -15.60 9.15 10.08
CA ASN A 200 -16.28 7.94 10.55
C ASN A 200 -16.38 7.84 12.08
N LEU A 201 -15.87 8.84 12.81
CA LEU A 201 -16.09 9.00 14.26
C LEU A 201 -17.34 9.84 14.61
N LEU A 202 -18.05 10.41 13.61
CA LEU A 202 -19.33 11.12 13.80
C LEU A 202 -20.31 10.66 12.71
N GLY A 203 -21.14 9.66 13.04
CA GLY A 203 -22.04 8.97 12.12
C GLY A 203 -22.88 9.87 11.21
N SER A 204 -22.38 10.10 10.00
CA SER A 204 -23.18 10.64 8.89
C SER A 204 -22.97 9.75 7.67
N HIS A 205 -24.08 9.29 7.11
CA HIS A 205 -24.13 8.63 5.81
C HIS A 205 -23.55 9.57 4.75
N SER A 206 -22.27 9.43 4.42
CA SER A 206 -21.76 9.99 3.17
C SER A 206 -22.03 8.96 2.09
N ASN A 207 -22.93 9.30 1.17
CA ASN A 207 -23.03 8.63 -0.12
C ASN A 207 -21.63 8.50 -0.74
N ASP A 208 -21.26 7.26 -1.06
CA ASP A 208 -20.01 6.92 -1.71
C ASP A 208 -19.99 7.48 -3.13
N GLU A 209 -19.60 8.75 -3.27
CA GLU A 209 -19.33 9.41 -4.55
C GLU A 209 -18.38 8.60 -5.44
N LEU A 210 -17.56 7.70 -4.88
CA LEU A 210 -16.66 6.88 -5.67
C LEU A 210 -17.35 5.66 -6.31
N VAL A 211 -18.43 5.16 -5.69
CA VAL A 211 -19.27 4.07 -6.20
C VAL A 211 -20.17 4.58 -7.33
N ASP A 212 -20.70 5.80 -7.22
CA ASP A 212 -21.45 6.45 -8.30
C ASP A 212 -20.58 6.80 -9.53
N TRP A 213 -19.25 6.81 -9.39
CA TRP A 213 -18.30 7.11 -10.47
C TRP A 213 -17.82 5.87 -11.26
N LEU A 214 -18.11 4.67 -10.77
CA LEU A 214 -17.62 3.40 -11.35
C LEU A 214 -18.74 2.54 -11.99
N ARG A 215 -20.00 2.99 -11.92
CA ARG A 215 -21.08 2.52 -12.80
C ARG A 215 -21.01 3.21 -14.16
#